data_AF-K0T474-F1
#
_entry.id   AF-K0T474-F1
#
_cell.length_a   1.000
_cell.length_b   1.000
_cell.length_c   1.000
_cell.angle_alpha   90.00
_cell.angle_beta   90.00
_cell.angle_gamma   90.00
#
_symmetry.space_group_name_H-M   'P 1'
#
loop_
_entity.id
_entity.type
_entity.pdbx_description
1 polymer ?
#
loop_
_entity_poly.entity_id
_entity_poly.type
_entity_poly.pdbx_seq_one_letter_code
_entity_poly.pdbx_strand_id
1 'polypeptide(L)'
;MNLGAPGSVESQVTFKLSEIQLTLVHRCPVSSRFLVLKAREDEIESVRGISPGKVRIRDGRGRTMRAYSFCLVVAAGSRRALAFSASKSRQPRSSVQLGVASIATASGDADRAFRSGVELEKAGLTRTANAAFHEAATLYQCFVDNISTEGSEEGGETSNIFQHVTSLSPEECLAVLAYSCIRLAHLSHDAFGDSRAAKRLYRLACKIDPKPSAVAFHGVGTSVESSITQYNDEGRNWRDGMEVAVKAYRDSIELGQGLGNSEVRFHLAVALERLGELEESEKIMDSLRRGEANLSCLVDSWGYVRWHTRRTPASRLNLHGGTRSMIQIALDAAKPLIHHDDGLVCEFGVASGRSIRMTEELLPLTTQIEGFDTFTGLPVAWGSEPAGSYSTGGALPKTEHNNVHFHKGLFKDTIPRFLSTVDKGRPLAYANIDCDLYGSTVDVLEAFHGRIICGTVIVFDEYLCHSSWRQDEFRAWRECCKRFGWNYEYLAFSLSTKQAVVRVTS
;
A
#
# COMPACT_ATOMS: atom_id res chain seq x y z
N MET A 1 34.73 -12.12 -24.12
CA MET A 1 35.22 -11.16 -23.11
C MET A 1 34.01 -10.48 -22.50
N ASN A 2 33.90 -10.58 -21.18
CA ASN A 2 32.76 -10.21 -20.35
C ASN A 2 32.96 -8.77 -19.83
N LEU A 3 32.01 -7.86 -20.06
CA LEU A 3 31.76 -6.62 -19.32
C LEU A 3 30.30 -6.27 -19.63
N GLY A 4 29.30 -6.22 -18.75
CA GLY A 4 29.24 -5.99 -17.32
C GLY A 4 28.12 -4.97 -17.10
N ALA A 5 26.95 -5.40 -16.60
CA ALA A 5 25.73 -4.58 -16.45
C ALA A 5 25.90 -3.44 -15.41
N PRO A 6 25.14 -2.32 -15.53
CA PRO A 6 25.20 -1.23 -14.55
C PRO A 6 24.43 -1.60 -13.27
N GLY A 7 25.15 -1.69 -12.15
CA GLY A 7 24.61 -1.90 -10.82
C GLY A 7 24.02 -0.63 -10.21
N SER A 8 22.91 -0.78 -9.50
CA SER A 8 22.34 0.22 -8.60
C SER A 8 23.27 0.47 -7.42
N VAL A 9 23.84 1.68 -7.32
CA VAL A 9 24.66 2.10 -6.18
C VAL A 9 23.74 2.56 -5.04
N GLU A 10 23.49 1.71 -4.06
CA GLU A 10 23.12 2.16 -2.71
C GLU A 10 24.30 2.92 -2.14
N SER A 11 24.17 4.25 -2.00
CA SER A 11 25.19 5.08 -1.37
C SER A 11 25.09 4.96 0.15
N GLN A 12 25.88 4.06 0.74
CA GLN A 12 26.13 4.05 2.18
C GLN A 12 26.89 5.34 2.55
N VAL A 13 26.26 6.18 3.38
CA VAL A 13 26.92 7.38 3.93
C VAL A 13 27.48 7.01 5.31
N THR A 14 28.80 6.92 5.40
CA THR A 14 29.53 6.62 6.64
C THR A 14 29.96 7.91 7.31
N PHE A 15 29.63 8.08 8.60
CA PHE A 15 30.04 9.26 9.38
C PHE A 15 31.12 8.89 10.39
N LYS A 16 32.18 9.70 10.48
CA LYS A 16 33.21 9.61 11.51
C LYS A 16 32.95 10.68 12.56
N LEU A 17 32.38 10.29 13.69
CA LEU A 17 32.47 11.04 14.94
C LEU A 17 33.59 10.40 15.76
N SER A 18 34.35 11.20 16.50
CA SER A 18 35.53 10.78 17.27
C SER A 18 35.41 9.33 17.78
N GLU A 19 36.17 8.45 17.11
CA GLU A 19 36.42 7.03 17.41
C GLU A 19 35.30 6.00 17.19
N ILE A 20 34.17 6.33 16.53
CA ILE A 20 33.13 5.32 16.21
C ILE A 20 32.70 5.41 14.74
N GLN A 21 32.69 4.28 14.01
CA GLN A 21 32.06 4.20 12.69
C GLN A 21 30.54 4.00 12.82
N LEU A 22 29.77 4.96 12.30
CA LEU A 22 28.31 4.89 12.27
C LEU A 22 27.81 4.75 10.83
N THR A 23 26.96 3.75 10.59
CA THR A 23 26.28 3.53 9.31
C THR A 23 24.84 4.04 9.39
N LEU A 24 24.46 4.91 8.44
CA LEU A 24 23.08 5.37 8.28
C LEU A 24 22.21 4.21 7.77
N VAL A 25 21.22 3.79 8.58
CA VAL A 25 20.33 2.67 8.21
C VAL A 25 19.12 3.17 7.43
N HIS A 26 18.59 4.36 7.78
CA HIS A 26 17.43 4.91 7.09
C HIS A 26 17.35 6.44 7.25
N ARG A 27 16.89 7.13 6.20
CA ARG A 27 16.61 8.57 6.22
C ARG A 27 15.10 8.75 6.09
N CYS A 28 14.42 9.18 7.16
CA CYS A 28 13.00 9.55 7.08
C CYS A 28 12.87 10.75 6.13
N PRO A 29 12.14 10.65 5.00
CA PRO A 29 12.13 11.72 3.99
C PRO A 29 11.33 12.96 4.41
N VAL A 30 10.43 12.84 5.39
CA VAL A 30 9.43 13.89 5.70
C VAL A 30 9.65 14.53 7.08
N SER A 31 10.46 13.91 7.93
CA SER A 31 10.80 14.42 9.27
C SER A 31 12.30 14.51 9.43
N SER A 32 12.85 15.73 9.40
CA SER A 32 14.26 16.02 9.71
C SER A 32 14.63 15.79 11.18
N ARG A 33 13.77 15.10 11.96
CA ARG A 33 13.87 14.99 13.41
C ARG A 33 14.45 13.67 13.92
N PHE A 34 14.56 12.64 13.08
CA PHE A 34 15.07 11.33 13.51
C PHE A 34 16.03 10.70 12.50
N LEU A 35 17.18 10.23 12.99
CA LEU A 35 18.19 9.47 12.27
C LEU A 35 18.44 8.17 13.02
N VAL A 36 18.32 7.02 12.35
CA VAL A 36 18.67 5.70 12.92
C VAL A 36 20.05 5.31 12.42
N LEU A 37 21.00 5.12 13.34
CA LEU A 37 22.40 4.78 13.06
C LEU A 37 22.72 3.42 13.68
N LYS A 38 23.48 2.58 12.97
CA LYS A 38 23.99 1.28 13.44
C LYS A 38 25.52 1.34 13.56
N ALA A 39 26.08 0.75 14.61
CA ALA A 39 27.53 0.58 14.81
C ALA A 39 27.89 -0.91 14.82
N ARG A 40 29.17 -1.26 14.62
CA ARG A 40 29.68 -2.62 14.82
C ARG A 40 30.00 -2.87 16.30
N GLU A 41 29.85 -4.11 16.71
CA GLU A 41 29.85 -4.57 18.11
C GLU A 41 31.23 -4.44 18.79
N ASP A 42 32.29 -4.38 18.00
CA ASP A 42 33.70 -4.40 18.39
C ASP A 42 34.32 -3.01 18.64
N GLU A 43 33.59 -1.90 18.41
CA GLU A 43 34.12 -0.53 18.51
C GLU A 43 33.65 0.28 19.74
N ILE A 44 32.93 -0.30 20.71
CA ILE A 44 32.27 0.50 21.79
C ILE A 44 32.64 -0.01 23.19
N GLU A 45 33.73 0.51 23.77
CA GLU A 45 34.08 0.24 25.18
C GLU A 45 33.43 1.21 26.18
N SER A 46 33.12 2.46 25.78
CA SER A 46 32.21 3.36 26.52
C SER A 46 31.88 4.62 25.71
N VAL A 47 30.63 5.08 25.74
CA VAL A 47 30.24 6.38 25.15
C VAL A 47 29.95 7.37 26.28
N ARG A 48 30.91 8.24 26.60
CA ARG A 48 30.68 9.40 27.49
C ARG A 48 30.73 10.70 26.68
N GLY A 49 29.73 11.57 26.87
CA GLY A 49 29.87 13.00 26.60
C GLY A 49 29.43 13.53 25.23
N ILE A 50 28.28 13.11 24.68
CA ILE A 50 27.70 13.78 23.51
C ILE A 50 26.65 14.81 23.97
N SER A 51 27.03 16.08 24.02
CA SER A 51 26.09 17.18 24.30
C SER A 51 25.33 17.60 23.03
N PRO A 52 23.99 17.78 23.08
CA PRO A 52 23.22 18.29 21.95
C PRO A 52 23.71 19.69 21.53
N GLY A 53 24.04 19.84 20.25
CA GLY A 53 24.53 21.10 19.66
C GLY A 53 25.98 21.07 19.16
N LYS A 54 26.75 20.00 19.41
CA LYS A 54 28.13 19.86 18.87
C LYS A 54 28.26 18.90 17.68
N VAL A 55 27.19 18.20 17.28
CA VAL A 55 27.24 17.30 16.12
C VAL A 55 26.91 18.08 14.84
N ARG A 56 27.93 18.34 14.02
CA ARG A 56 27.78 18.90 12.66
C ARG A 56 27.81 17.75 11.66
N ILE A 57 26.69 17.48 11.00
CA ILE A 57 26.60 16.47 9.94
C ILE A 57 26.84 17.17 8.60
N ARG A 58 27.78 16.69 7.79
CA ARG A 58 27.99 17.15 6.42
C ARG A 58 27.43 16.13 5.43
N ASP A 59 26.65 16.57 4.45
CA ASP A 59 26.23 15.70 3.35
C ASP A 59 27.41 15.36 2.42
N GLY A 60 27.23 14.41 1.50
CA GLY A 60 28.24 14.04 0.48
C GLY A 60 28.63 15.18 -0.48
N ARG A 61 28.07 16.38 -0.31
CA ARG A 61 28.39 17.62 -1.04
C ARG A 61 28.94 18.72 -0.09
N GLY A 62 29.26 18.40 1.16
CA GLY A 62 29.91 19.29 2.13
C GLY A 62 29.00 20.24 2.91
N ARG A 63 27.66 20.17 2.76
CA ARG A 63 26.72 21.08 3.43
C ARG A 63 26.46 20.66 4.86
N THR A 64 26.53 21.62 5.79
CA THR A 64 26.40 21.37 7.23
C THR A 64 24.94 21.43 7.68
N MET A 65 24.38 20.33 8.19
CA MET A 65 23.03 20.27 8.77
C MET A 65 23.07 20.40 10.29
N ARG A 66 22.09 21.14 10.85
CA ARG A 66 21.82 21.20 12.29
C ARG A 66 20.77 20.14 12.65
N ALA A 67 21.15 19.15 13.44
CA ALA A 67 20.23 18.14 13.98
C ALA A 67 19.69 18.61 15.35
N TYR A 68 18.37 18.59 15.53
CA TYR A 68 17.72 19.10 16.74
C TYR A 68 17.29 18.01 17.74
N SER A 69 17.33 16.73 17.37
CA SER A 69 17.18 15.59 18.28
C SER A 69 17.79 14.34 17.62
N PHE A 70 18.40 13.46 18.41
CA PHE A 70 18.94 12.18 17.96
C PHE A 70 18.27 11.07 18.75
N CYS A 71 17.88 9.98 18.07
CA CYS A 71 17.58 8.71 18.72
C CYS A 71 18.68 7.74 18.28
N LEU A 72 19.70 7.54 19.13
CA LEU A 72 20.79 6.62 18.83
C LEU A 72 20.36 5.22 19.28
N VAL A 73 19.97 4.36 18.34
CA VAL A 73 19.70 2.94 18.64
C VAL A 73 20.98 2.16 18.40
N VAL A 74 21.77 1.98 19.45
CA VAL A 74 22.93 1.06 19.41
C VAL A 74 22.39 -0.36 19.55
N ALA A 75 22.39 -1.12 18.46
CA ALA A 75 22.20 -2.56 18.52
C ALA A 75 23.50 -3.19 19.07
N ALA A 76 23.67 -3.15 20.39
CA ALA A 76 24.66 -3.98 21.07
C ALA A 76 23.97 -5.29 21.48
N GLY A 77 24.58 -6.44 21.19
CA GLY A 77 24.19 -7.74 21.75
C GLY A 77 24.27 -7.83 23.28
N SER A 78 24.55 -6.71 23.96
CA SER A 78 24.44 -6.51 25.40
C SER A 78 23.60 -5.27 25.72
N ARG A 79 22.37 -5.55 26.19
CA ARG A 79 21.46 -4.74 27.02
C ARG A 79 21.96 -3.31 27.34
N ARG A 80 21.57 -2.31 26.54
CA ARG A 80 21.26 -0.92 26.95
C ARG A 80 21.00 -0.03 25.73
N ALA A 81 19.79 0.55 25.65
CA ALA A 81 19.50 1.69 24.80
C ALA A 81 19.73 3.00 25.60
N LEU A 82 20.32 4.02 24.98
CA LEU A 82 20.50 5.35 25.60
C LEU A 82 19.72 6.40 24.80
N ALA A 83 18.68 6.95 25.40
CA ALA A 83 17.93 8.10 24.88
C ALA A 83 18.40 9.40 25.56
N PHE A 84 18.60 10.47 24.80
CA PHE A 84 18.95 11.80 25.33
C PHE A 84 17.90 12.84 24.92
N SER A 85 17.44 13.64 25.89
CA SER A 85 16.59 14.83 25.69
C SER A 85 17.23 16.05 26.36
N ALA A 86 17.12 17.25 25.78
CA ALA A 86 17.58 18.49 26.43
C ALA A 86 16.63 19.69 26.19
N SER A 87 16.28 20.36 27.29
CA SER A 87 15.64 21.68 27.35
C SER A 87 16.68 22.81 27.27
N LYS A 88 16.27 23.99 26.78
CA LYS A 88 17.14 25.18 26.63
C LYS A 88 17.05 26.11 27.85
N SER A 89 18.18 26.53 28.41
CA SER A 89 18.48 27.93 28.78
C SER A 89 19.93 28.06 29.32
N ARG A 90 20.47 29.29 29.37
CA ARG A 90 21.88 29.60 29.70
C ARG A 90 21.93 30.74 30.74
N GLN A 91 22.80 30.59 31.74
CA GLN A 91 23.35 31.55 32.75
C GLN A 91 22.73 31.59 34.18
N PRO A 92 23.45 32.03 35.26
CA PRO A 92 24.34 31.15 36.04
C PRO A 92 24.09 31.15 37.57
N ARG A 93 24.50 30.05 38.22
CA ARG A 93 24.82 29.82 39.65
C ARG A 93 24.01 30.57 40.73
N SER A 94 23.01 29.89 41.28
CA SER A 94 22.80 29.77 42.74
C SER A 94 22.21 28.40 43.04
N SER A 95 22.56 27.83 44.19
CA SER A 95 22.18 26.49 44.66
C SER A 95 20.67 26.36 44.78
N VAL A 96 20.05 25.68 43.82
CA VAL A 96 18.66 25.24 43.88
C VAL A 96 18.68 23.72 43.76
N GLN A 97 18.18 23.01 44.77
CA GLN A 97 17.83 21.60 44.67
C GLN A 97 16.95 21.44 43.43
N LEU A 98 17.49 20.80 42.39
CA LEU A 98 16.72 20.41 41.22
C LEU A 98 15.83 19.24 41.64
N GLY A 99 14.64 19.59 42.14
CA GLY A 99 13.51 18.69 42.16
C GLY A 99 13.26 18.15 40.77
N VAL A 100 12.92 16.87 40.71
CA VAL A 100 12.50 16.14 39.52
C VAL A 100 11.28 16.86 38.94
N ALA A 101 11.52 17.82 38.06
CA ALA A 101 10.47 18.50 37.32
C ALA A 101 9.95 17.56 36.24
N SER A 102 9.04 16.67 36.64
CA SER A 102 7.86 16.24 35.89
C SER A 102 8.04 16.23 34.36
N ILE A 103 8.47 15.09 33.82
CA ILE A 103 8.22 14.67 32.43
C ILE A 103 6.72 14.34 32.32
N ALA A 104 5.85 15.34 32.45
CA ALA A 104 4.40 15.11 32.58
C ALA A 104 3.57 15.54 31.37
N THR A 105 4.16 15.78 30.18
CA THR A 105 3.37 16.36 29.07
C THR A 105 3.61 15.80 27.67
N ALA A 106 4.07 14.56 27.50
CA ALA A 106 3.88 13.84 26.24
C ALA A 106 3.90 12.32 26.44
N SER A 107 2.81 11.76 26.94
CA SER A 107 2.54 10.33 26.84
C SER A 107 1.97 10.00 25.45
N GLY A 108 2.41 8.91 24.84
CA GLY A 108 1.73 8.31 23.68
C GLY A 108 2.27 8.72 22.31
N ASP A 109 3.58 8.89 22.15
CA ASP A 109 4.21 9.17 20.85
C ASP A 109 3.87 8.09 19.81
N ALA A 110 3.92 6.80 20.20
CA ALA A 110 3.50 5.70 19.34
C ALA A 110 2.00 5.77 19.02
N ASP A 111 1.17 6.07 20.01
CA ASP A 111 -0.29 6.18 19.86
C ASP A 111 -0.69 7.35 18.95
N ARG A 112 0.10 8.44 18.93
CA ARG A 112 -0.08 9.57 18.00
C ARG A 112 0.33 9.20 16.59
N ALA A 113 1.49 8.56 16.41
CA ALA A 113 1.93 8.09 15.10
C ALA A 113 0.93 7.09 14.50
N PHE A 114 0.42 6.17 15.31
CA PHE A 114 -0.61 5.21 14.90
C PHE A 114 -1.90 5.88 14.45
N ARG A 115 -2.47 6.78 15.27
CA ARG A 115 -3.68 7.54 14.90
C ARG A 115 -3.45 8.38 13.65
N SER A 116 -2.27 9.01 13.52
CA SER A 116 -1.89 9.73 12.32
C SER A 116 -1.88 8.83 11.09
N GLY A 117 -1.33 7.62 11.19
CA GLY A 117 -1.36 6.63 10.12
C GLY A 117 -2.78 6.30 9.66
N VAL A 118 -3.68 6.04 10.62
CA VAL A 118 -5.09 5.73 10.34
C VAL A 118 -5.79 6.87 9.60
N GLU A 119 -5.63 8.11 10.07
CA GLU A 119 -6.28 9.27 9.44
C GLU A 119 -5.68 9.61 8.06
N LEU A 120 -4.36 9.47 7.91
CA LEU A 120 -3.69 9.67 6.62
C LEU A 120 -4.11 8.60 5.59
N GLU A 121 -4.27 7.36 6.02
CA GLU A 121 -4.72 6.28 5.13
C GLU A 121 -6.16 6.49 4.69
N LYS A 122 -7.06 6.90 5.60
CA LYS A 122 -8.43 7.30 5.26
C LYS A 122 -8.47 8.48 4.29
N ALA A 123 -7.54 9.41 4.41
CA ALA A 123 -7.37 10.53 3.48
C ALA A 123 -6.72 10.13 2.14
N GLY A 124 -6.45 8.84 1.92
CA GLY A 124 -5.82 8.32 0.71
C GLY A 124 -4.32 8.59 0.61
N LEU A 125 -3.68 9.21 1.61
CA LEU A 125 -2.27 9.61 1.61
C LEU A 125 -1.34 8.44 1.96
N THR A 126 -1.31 7.43 1.10
CA THR A 126 -0.69 6.12 1.34
C THR A 126 0.79 6.18 1.75
N ARG A 127 1.59 7.06 1.14
CA ARG A 127 3.01 7.26 1.50
C ARG A 127 3.19 7.80 2.91
N THR A 128 2.47 8.85 3.26
CA THR A 128 2.56 9.47 4.58
C THR A 128 1.97 8.54 5.66
N ALA A 129 0.88 7.84 5.32
CA ALA A 129 0.30 6.82 6.19
C ALA A 129 1.28 5.69 6.47
N ASN A 130 1.93 5.14 5.43
CA ASN A 130 2.95 4.10 5.57
C ASN A 130 4.11 4.56 6.46
N ALA A 131 4.60 5.79 6.30
CA ALA A 131 5.63 6.35 7.17
C ALA A 131 5.18 6.45 8.63
N ALA A 132 3.95 6.90 8.88
CA ALA A 132 3.39 7.02 10.23
C ALA A 132 3.18 5.66 10.91
N PHE A 133 2.70 4.65 10.17
CA PHE A 133 2.61 3.28 10.70
C PHE A 133 3.98 2.65 10.95
N HIS A 134 5.00 2.94 10.12
CA HIS A 134 6.36 2.49 10.39
C HIS A 134 6.93 3.13 11.66
N GLU A 135 6.68 4.42 11.88
CA GLU A 135 7.06 5.12 13.12
C GLU A 135 6.37 4.48 14.33
N ALA A 136 5.05 4.27 14.26
CA ALA A 136 4.28 3.60 15.32
C ALA A 136 4.83 2.20 15.62
N ALA A 137 4.99 1.35 14.61
CA ALA A 137 5.49 -0.01 14.76
C ALA A 137 6.90 -0.04 15.38
N THR A 138 7.77 0.87 14.95
CA THR A 138 9.12 0.98 15.52
C THR A 138 9.07 1.34 17.00
N LEU A 139 8.27 2.34 17.38
CA LEU A 139 8.16 2.78 18.76
C LEU A 139 7.54 1.71 19.68
N TYR A 140 6.49 1.03 19.24
CA TYR A 140 5.91 -0.09 20.00
C TYR A 140 6.88 -1.26 20.15
N GLN A 141 7.61 -1.62 19.09
CA GLN A 141 8.62 -2.69 19.18
C GLN A 141 9.73 -2.32 20.17
N CYS A 142 10.26 -1.09 20.13
CA CYS A 142 11.27 -0.63 21.08
C CYS A 142 10.77 -0.69 22.53
N PHE A 143 9.51 -0.33 22.78
CA PHE A 143 8.90 -0.42 24.11
C PHE A 143 8.81 -1.88 24.61
N VAL A 144 8.32 -2.79 23.77
CA VAL A 144 8.19 -4.22 24.09
C VAL A 144 9.57 -4.86 24.34
N ASP A 145 10.56 -4.55 23.51
CA ASP A 145 11.92 -5.06 23.66
C ASP A 145 12.56 -4.58 24.98
N ASN A 146 12.33 -3.33 25.38
CA ASN A 146 12.85 -2.79 26.63
C ASN A 146 12.28 -3.50 27.86
N ILE A 147 10.96 -3.69 27.91
CA ILE A 147 10.29 -4.40 29.02
C ILE A 147 10.78 -5.85 29.10
N SER A 148 10.98 -6.50 27.95
CA SER A 148 11.50 -7.87 27.89
C SER A 148 12.93 -7.99 28.45
N THR A 149 13.73 -6.91 28.37
CA THR A 149 15.08 -6.88 28.95
C THR A 149 15.11 -6.56 30.45
N GLU A 150 14.18 -5.73 30.95
CA GLU A 150 14.12 -5.32 32.37
C GLU A 150 13.68 -6.45 33.31
N GLY A 151 12.88 -7.42 32.83
CA GLY A 151 12.45 -8.59 33.62
C GLY A 151 13.54 -9.62 33.96
N SER A 152 14.82 -9.31 33.72
CA SER A 152 15.95 -10.24 33.86
C SER A 152 17.11 -9.73 34.71
N GLU A 153 16.97 -8.58 35.40
CA GLU A 153 17.96 -8.07 36.35
C GLU A 153 17.28 -7.73 37.68
N GLU A 154 17.52 -8.56 38.71
CA GLU A 154 17.09 -8.29 40.08
C GLU A 154 17.82 -7.05 40.63
N GLY A 155 17.07 -6.02 41.03
CA GLY A 155 17.49 -5.13 42.11
C GLY A 155 18.00 -3.71 41.78
N GLY A 156 17.53 -3.05 40.71
CA GLY A 156 17.81 -1.62 40.49
C GLY A 156 16.56 -0.82 40.12
N GLU A 157 16.36 0.37 40.71
CA GLU A 157 15.39 1.37 40.24
C GLU A 157 15.75 1.81 38.81
N THR A 158 15.19 1.14 37.81
CA THR A 158 15.33 1.51 36.40
C THR A 158 14.14 2.35 35.98
N SER A 159 14.39 3.65 35.78
CA SER A 159 13.46 4.55 35.09
C SER A 159 13.24 4.03 33.66
N ASN A 160 12.05 3.49 33.36
CA ASN A 160 11.68 3.08 32.00
C ASN A 160 11.83 4.27 31.04
N ILE A 161 12.90 4.28 30.26
CA ILE A 161 13.24 5.39 29.35
C ILE A 161 12.20 5.57 28.23
N PHE A 162 11.33 4.58 28.02
CA PHE A 162 10.24 4.58 27.06
C PHE A 162 8.86 4.85 27.69
N GLN A 163 8.78 5.33 28.93
CA GLN A 163 7.49 5.68 29.57
C GLN A 163 6.69 6.77 28.81
N HIS A 164 7.36 7.55 27.96
CA HIS A 164 6.72 8.54 27.08
C HIS A 164 6.10 7.93 25.81
N VAL A 165 6.44 6.69 25.46
CA VAL A 165 6.06 6.06 24.18
C VAL A 165 4.57 5.74 24.11
N THR A 166 4.02 5.15 25.18
CA THR A 166 2.62 4.73 25.25
C THR A 166 2.23 4.48 26.71
N SER A 167 0.94 4.58 27.00
CA SER A 167 0.34 4.19 28.29
C SER A 167 -0.28 2.79 28.26
N LEU A 168 -0.18 2.09 27.14
CA LEU A 168 -0.73 0.75 26.96
C LEU A 168 0.07 -0.29 27.74
N SER A 169 -0.60 -1.38 28.14
CA SER A 169 0.07 -2.56 28.68
C SER A 169 0.93 -3.26 27.62
N PRO A 170 1.91 -4.09 28.01
CA PRO A 170 2.75 -4.80 27.04
C PRO A 170 1.95 -5.68 26.06
N GLU A 171 0.88 -6.33 26.54
CA GLU A 171 -0.03 -7.13 25.70
C GLU A 171 -0.78 -6.25 24.69
N GLU A 172 -1.33 -5.11 25.13
CA GLU A 172 -1.99 -4.15 24.22
C GLU A 172 -1.00 -3.55 23.21
N CYS A 173 0.25 -3.30 23.60
CA CYS A 173 1.31 -2.87 22.69
C CYS A 173 1.57 -3.90 21.59
N LEU A 174 1.61 -5.19 21.93
CA LEU A 174 1.77 -6.26 20.95
C LEU A 174 0.58 -6.33 19.99
N ALA A 175 -0.64 -6.13 20.48
CA ALA A 175 -1.84 -6.07 19.63
C ALA A 175 -1.81 -4.88 18.66
N VAL A 176 -1.47 -3.67 19.13
CA VAL A 176 -1.38 -2.47 18.27
C VAL A 176 -0.19 -2.57 17.31
N LEU A 177 0.92 -3.16 17.73
CA LEU A 177 2.05 -3.46 16.85
C LEU A 177 1.66 -4.45 15.75
N ALA A 178 0.98 -5.54 16.08
CA ALA A 178 0.45 -6.48 15.11
C ALA A 178 -0.49 -5.80 14.10
N TYR A 179 -1.41 -4.97 14.59
CA TYR A 179 -2.30 -4.21 13.72
C TYR A 179 -1.53 -3.21 12.83
N SER A 180 -0.51 -2.55 13.36
CA SER A 180 0.37 -1.68 12.56
C SER A 180 1.07 -2.48 11.46
N CYS A 181 1.54 -3.69 11.75
CA CYS A 181 2.08 -4.60 10.74
C CYS A 181 1.04 -5.00 9.69
N ILE A 182 -0.22 -5.27 10.07
CA ILE A 182 -1.32 -5.55 9.14
C ILE A 182 -1.55 -4.36 8.20
N ARG A 183 -1.59 -3.13 8.71
CA ARG A 183 -1.77 -1.92 7.87
C ARG A 183 -0.58 -1.66 6.96
N LEU A 184 0.64 -1.80 7.47
CA LEU A 184 1.84 -1.74 6.63
C LEU A 184 1.81 -2.81 5.54
N ALA A 185 1.39 -4.03 5.86
CA ALA A 185 1.29 -5.11 4.90
C ALA A 185 0.26 -4.80 3.80
N HIS A 186 -0.92 -4.30 4.17
CA HIS A 186 -1.94 -3.88 3.22
C HIS A 186 -1.41 -2.78 2.28
N LEU A 187 -0.81 -1.73 2.83
CA LEU A 187 -0.23 -0.64 2.03
C LEU A 187 0.91 -1.14 1.13
N SER A 188 1.82 -1.98 1.65
CA SER A 188 2.88 -2.60 0.86
C SER A 188 2.34 -3.39 -0.32
N HIS A 189 1.30 -4.18 -0.10
CA HIS A 189 0.67 -4.98 -1.15
C HIS A 189 -0.04 -4.11 -2.18
N ASP A 190 -0.94 -3.26 -1.71
CA ASP A 190 -1.89 -2.56 -2.57
C ASP A 190 -1.29 -1.30 -3.21
N ALA A 191 -0.77 -0.40 -2.38
CA ALA A 191 -0.33 0.93 -2.80
C ALA A 191 1.12 0.96 -3.32
N PHE A 192 1.94 -0.01 -2.91
CA PHE A 192 3.35 -0.11 -3.31
C PHE A 192 3.64 -1.29 -4.24
N GLY A 193 2.70 -2.23 -4.42
CA GLY A 193 2.90 -3.41 -5.28
C GLY A 193 3.95 -4.40 -4.76
N ASP A 194 4.36 -4.31 -3.49
CA ASP A 194 5.33 -5.20 -2.83
C ASP A 194 4.62 -6.26 -1.97
N SER A 195 4.09 -7.27 -2.65
CA SER A 195 3.47 -8.44 -2.02
C SER A 195 4.45 -9.26 -1.16
N ARG A 196 5.77 -9.11 -1.34
CA ARG A 196 6.75 -9.85 -0.52
C ARG A 196 6.95 -9.18 0.83
N ALA A 197 7.04 -7.85 0.86
CA ALA A 197 7.01 -7.09 2.10
C ALA A 197 5.71 -7.35 2.85
N ALA A 198 4.58 -7.31 2.15
CA ALA A 198 3.27 -7.62 2.72
C ALA A 198 3.22 -9.01 3.38
N LYS A 199 3.68 -10.04 2.66
CA LYS A 199 3.78 -11.41 3.19
C LYS A 199 4.58 -11.49 4.49
N ARG A 200 5.73 -10.81 4.56
CA ARG A 200 6.56 -10.81 5.78
C ARG A 200 5.86 -10.12 6.94
N LEU A 201 5.21 -8.98 6.67
CA LEU A 201 4.52 -8.18 7.67
C LEU A 201 3.27 -8.88 8.21
N TYR A 202 2.45 -9.50 7.35
CA TYR A 202 1.30 -10.30 7.80
C TYR A 202 1.74 -11.50 8.64
N ARG A 203 2.79 -12.22 8.24
CA ARG A 203 3.34 -13.33 9.05
C ARG A 203 3.88 -12.86 10.40
N LEU A 204 4.52 -11.69 10.42
CA LEU A 204 4.98 -11.08 11.66
C LEU A 204 3.78 -10.75 12.57
N ALA A 205 2.73 -10.13 12.02
CA ALA A 205 1.50 -9.84 12.75
C ALA A 205 0.89 -11.12 13.36
N CYS A 206 0.72 -12.19 12.57
CA CYS A 206 0.23 -13.49 13.07
C CYS A 206 1.06 -14.05 14.23
N LYS A 207 2.37 -13.76 14.27
CA LYS A 207 3.29 -14.29 15.29
C LYS A 207 3.26 -13.48 16.59
N ILE A 208 3.14 -12.17 16.50
CA ILE A 208 3.28 -11.27 17.66
C ILE A 208 1.94 -10.88 18.29
N ASP A 209 0.85 -11.00 17.54
CA ASP A 209 -0.50 -10.68 18.02
C ASP A 209 -0.89 -11.63 19.17
N PRO A 210 -1.20 -11.12 20.38
CA PRO A 210 -1.72 -11.95 21.46
C PRO A 210 -3.06 -12.62 21.12
N LYS A 211 -3.82 -12.04 20.18
CA LYS A 211 -5.10 -12.56 19.69
C LYS A 211 -5.13 -12.52 18.16
N PRO A 212 -4.44 -13.47 17.49
CA PRO A 212 -4.27 -13.45 16.04
C PRO A 212 -5.58 -13.25 15.27
N SER A 213 -5.60 -12.26 14.39
CA SER A 213 -6.78 -11.95 13.59
C SER A 213 -6.88 -12.78 12.30
N ALA A 214 -8.11 -13.14 11.93
CA ALA A 214 -8.40 -13.78 10.64
C ALA A 214 -7.92 -12.94 9.43
N VAL A 215 -7.93 -11.61 9.56
CA VAL A 215 -7.45 -10.66 8.54
C VAL A 215 -5.97 -10.85 8.23
N ALA A 216 -5.14 -11.06 9.26
CA ALA A 216 -3.71 -11.26 9.06
C ALA A 216 -3.45 -12.54 8.26
N PHE A 217 -4.14 -13.64 8.56
CA PHE A 217 -4.01 -14.91 7.84
C PHE A 217 -4.55 -14.84 6.40
N HIS A 218 -5.68 -14.16 6.17
CA HIS A 218 -6.17 -13.90 4.82
C HIS A 218 -5.16 -13.08 4.01
N GLY A 219 -4.57 -12.05 4.63
CA GLY A 219 -3.49 -11.26 4.06
C GLY A 219 -2.23 -12.08 3.75
N VAL A 220 -1.86 -13.07 4.58
CA VAL A 220 -0.80 -14.03 4.24
C VAL A 220 -1.15 -14.79 2.96
N GLY A 221 -2.36 -15.32 2.85
CA GLY A 221 -2.79 -16.07 1.66
C GLY A 221 -2.69 -15.25 0.38
N THR A 222 -3.35 -14.10 0.34
CA THR A 222 -3.39 -13.23 -0.86
C THR A 222 -2.01 -12.71 -1.24
N SER A 223 -1.19 -12.29 -0.26
CA SER A 223 0.17 -11.81 -0.52
C SER A 223 1.13 -12.92 -0.94
N VAL A 224 0.95 -14.15 -0.44
CA VAL A 224 1.69 -15.33 -0.92
C VAL A 224 1.38 -15.57 -2.38
N GLU A 225 0.09 -15.72 -2.75
CA GLU A 225 -0.33 -15.96 -4.13
C GLU A 225 0.18 -14.89 -5.09
N SER A 226 0.04 -13.62 -4.71
CA SER A 226 0.52 -12.49 -5.50
C SER A 226 2.05 -12.48 -5.68
N SER A 227 2.80 -12.96 -4.68
CA SER A 227 4.27 -12.95 -4.70
C SER A 227 4.89 -14.11 -5.49
N ILE A 228 4.20 -15.26 -5.58
CA ILE A 228 4.74 -16.48 -6.21
C ILE A 228 4.52 -16.49 -7.72
N THR A 229 3.52 -15.77 -8.23
CA THR A 229 3.21 -15.67 -9.66
C THR A 229 4.11 -14.69 -10.41
N GLN A 230 4.90 -13.89 -9.70
CA GLN A 230 5.87 -12.94 -10.29
C GLN A 230 7.15 -13.62 -10.79
N TYR A 231 7.32 -14.92 -10.56
CA TYR A 231 8.48 -15.69 -10.98
C TYR A 231 8.11 -16.70 -12.05
N ASN A 232 8.85 -16.71 -13.16
CA ASN A 232 8.77 -17.72 -14.23
C ASN A 232 9.32 -19.10 -13.78
N ASP A 233 9.19 -19.45 -12.50
CA ASP A 233 9.79 -20.66 -11.92
C ASP A 233 8.72 -21.77 -11.89
N GLU A 234 8.66 -22.51 -13.01
CA GLU A 234 7.53 -23.37 -13.40
C GLU A 234 7.50 -24.73 -12.68
N GLY A 235 7.24 -24.72 -11.36
CA GLY A 235 6.81 -25.96 -10.72
C GLY A 235 6.77 -25.92 -9.20
N ARG A 236 7.80 -26.49 -8.57
CA ARG A 236 7.82 -26.79 -7.12
C ARG A 236 7.60 -25.55 -6.25
N ASN A 237 8.32 -24.46 -6.55
CA ASN A 237 8.23 -23.22 -5.77
C ASN A 237 6.82 -22.59 -5.80
N TRP A 238 6.10 -22.72 -6.92
CA TRP A 238 4.73 -22.24 -7.04
C TRP A 238 3.75 -23.12 -6.26
N ARG A 239 3.84 -24.45 -6.40
CA ARG A 239 2.94 -25.38 -5.66
C ARG A 239 3.13 -25.25 -4.16
N ASP A 240 4.37 -25.25 -3.67
CA ASP A 240 4.70 -25.07 -2.24
C ASP A 240 4.14 -23.72 -1.73
N GLY A 241 4.28 -22.66 -2.53
CA GLY A 241 3.71 -21.36 -2.24
C GLY A 241 2.17 -21.39 -2.14
N MET A 242 1.51 -22.03 -3.08
CA MET A 242 0.05 -22.17 -3.07
C MET A 242 -0.45 -23.00 -1.88
N GLU A 243 0.25 -24.07 -1.49
CA GLU A 243 -0.08 -24.84 -0.30
C GLU A 243 0.03 -23.99 0.98
N VAL A 244 1.02 -23.11 1.05
CA VAL A 244 1.13 -22.13 2.14
C VAL A 244 -0.04 -21.13 2.12
N ALA A 245 -0.49 -20.69 0.95
CA ALA A 245 -1.65 -19.81 0.84
C ALA A 245 -2.95 -20.52 1.28
N VAL A 246 -3.19 -21.75 0.82
CA VAL A 246 -4.32 -22.60 1.23
C VAL A 246 -4.33 -22.80 2.74
N LYS A 247 -3.18 -23.11 3.35
CA LYS A 247 -3.08 -23.23 4.81
C LYS A 247 -3.48 -21.92 5.49
N ALA A 248 -2.97 -20.78 5.01
CA ALA A 248 -3.28 -19.48 5.59
C ALA A 248 -4.78 -19.15 5.49
N TYR A 249 -5.44 -19.47 4.38
CA TYR A 249 -6.89 -19.31 4.27
C TYR A 249 -7.66 -20.21 5.23
N ARG A 250 -7.24 -21.47 5.41
CA ARG A 250 -7.85 -22.37 6.41
C ARG A 250 -7.70 -21.83 7.83
N ASP A 251 -6.50 -21.38 8.19
CA ASP A 251 -6.23 -20.77 9.50
C ASP A 251 -7.11 -19.51 9.71
N SER A 252 -7.29 -18.70 8.66
CA SER A 252 -8.16 -17.52 8.68
C SER A 252 -9.64 -17.90 8.92
N ILE A 253 -10.13 -18.93 8.22
CA ILE A 253 -11.50 -19.44 8.33
C ILE A 253 -11.78 -20.00 9.72
N GLU A 254 -10.83 -20.73 10.30
CA GLU A 254 -10.95 -21.32 11.63
C GLU A 254 -11.08 -20.25 12.72
N LEU A 255 -10.32 -19.16 12.61
CA LEU A 255 -10.34 -18.04 13.55
C LEU A 255 -11.56 -17.12 13.36
N GLY A 256 -12.01 -16.93 12.13
CA GLY A 256 -13.00 -15.91 11.76
C GLY A 256 -14.47 -16.32 11.91
N GLN A 257 -14.88 -17.06 12.95
CA GLN A 257 -16.27 -17.55 13.11
C GLN A 257 -17.33 -16.48 12.76
N GLY A 258 -18.06 -16.64 11.63
CA GLY A 258 -19.12 -15.71 11.20
C GLY A 258 -19.19 -15.41 9.68
N LEU A 259 -19.99 -14.40 9.32
CA LEU A 259 -20.29 -13.96 7.94
C LEU A 259 -19.07 -13.38 7.17
N GLY A 260 -18.00 -12.96 7.85
CA GLY A 260 -16.76 -12.45 7.23
C GLY A 260 -15.88 -13.53 6.59
N ASN A 261 -16.35 -14.78 6.56
CA ASN A 261 -15.63 -15.96 6.11
C ASN A 261 -15.79 -16.23 4.59
N SER A 262 -16.80 -15.63 3.95
CA SER A 262 -17.19 -16.02 2.59
C SER A 262 -16.20 -15.61 1.50
N GLU A 263 -15.57 -14.44 1.60
CA GLU A 263 -14.52 -14.01 0.67
C GLU A 263 -13.26 -14.88 0.84
N VAL A 264 -12.89 -15.20 2.08
CA VAL A 264 -11.76 -16.10 2.36
C VAL A 264 -12.02 -17.50 1.82
N ARG A 265 -13.25 -18.01 1.97
CA ARG A 265 -13.69 -19.28 1.36
C ARG A 265 -13.65 -19.25 -0.15
N PHE A 266 -14.03 -18.12 -0.75
CA PHE A 266 -13.93 -17.93 -2.19
C PHE A 266 -12.46 -17.99 -2.65
N HIS A 267 -11.55 -17.25 -2.00
CA HIS A 267 -10.12 -17.32 -2.32
C HIS A 267 -9.54 -18.72 -2.08
N LEU A 268 -9.93 -19.41 -1.00
CA LEU A 268 -9.56 -20.79 -0.76
C LEU A 268 -10.00 -21.71 -1.90
N ALA A 269 -11.25 -21.59 -2.35
CA ALA A 269 -11.79 -22.40 -3.43
C ALA A 269 -11.05 -22.14 -4.76
N VAL A 270 -10.75 -20.89 -5.09
CA VAL A 270 -9.94 -20.52 -6.26
C VAL A 270 -8.53 -21.12 -6.16
N ALA A 271 -7.89 -21.03 -4.99
CA ALA A 271 -6.57 -21.60 -4.74
C ALA A 271 -6.54 -23.14 -4.88
N LEU A 272 -7.53 -23.83 -4.30
CA LEU A 272 -7.69 -25.29 -4.39
C LEU A 272 -7.90 -25.75 -5.84
N GLU A 273 -8.76 -25.05 -6.59
CA GLU A 273 -9.00 -25.37 -7.99
C GLU A 273 -7.70 -25.29 -8.81
N ARG A 274 -6.92 -24.23 -8.59
CA ARG A 274 -5.63 -24.02 -9.26
C ARG A 274 -4.58 -25.07 -8.90
N LEU A 275 -4.64 -25.64 -7.69
CA LEU A 275 -3.78 -26.76 -7.28
C LEU A 275 -4.19 -28.11 -7.86
N GLY A 276 -5.41 -28.22 -8.40
CA GLY A 276 -6.02 -29.46 -8.89
C GLY A 276 -6.92 -30.17 -7.86
N GLU A 277 -7.16 -29.55 -6.70
CA GLU A 277 -8.01 -30.08 -5.62
C GLU A 277 -9.49 -29.79 -5.89
N LEU A 278 -10.00 -30.34 -6.99
CA LEU A 278 -11.30 -29.95 -7.57
C LEU A 278 -12.50 -30.31 -6.67
N GLU A 279 -12.44 -31.44 -5.96
CA GLU A 279 -13.59 -31.90 -5.15
C GLU A 279 -13.89 -30.96 -3.98
N GLU A 280 -12.86 -30.51 -3.25
CA GLU A 280 -13.01 -29.57 -2.14
C GLU A 280 -13.38 -28.18 -2.67
N SER A 281 -12.75 -27.74 -3.76
CA SER A 281 -13.06 -26.47 -4.39
C SER A 281 -14.52 -26.38 -4.83
N GLU A 282 -15.03 -27.37 -5.57
CA GLU A 282 -16.41 -27.36 -6.06
C GLU A 282 -17.43 -27.42 -4.92
N LYS A 283 -17.16 -28.15 -3.83
CA LYS A 283 -18.02 -28.12 -2.62
C LYS A 283 -18.14 -26.71 -2.05
N ILE A 284 -17.04 -25.97 -1.97
CA ILE A 284 -17.04 -24.59 -1.46
C ILE A 284 -17.75 -23.66 -2.47
N MET A 285 -17.44 -23.76 -3.76
CA MET A 285 -18.06 -22.96 -4.83
C MET A 285 -19.57 -23.16 -4.89
N ASP A 286 -20.06 -24.39 -4.80
CA ASP A 286 -21.50 -24.70 -4.76
C ASP A 286 -22.19 -24.08 -3.54
N SER A 287 -21.52 -24.07 -2.39
CA SER A 287 -22.05 -23.42 -1.19
C SER A 287 -22.17 -21.91 -1.38
N LEU A 288 -21.17 -21.26 -1.99
CA LEU A 288 -21.18 -19.82 -2.26
C LEU A 288 -22.21 -19.46 -3.34
N ARG A 289 -22.35 -20.29 -4.38
CA ARG A 289 -23.31 -20.10 -5.48
C ARG A 289 -24.76 -20.12 -4.99
N ARG A 290 -25.07 -20.95 -3.99
CA ARG A 290 -26.40 -21.03 -3.35
C ARG A 290 -26.64 -19.95 -2.28
N GLY A 291 -25.62 -19.14 -1.98
CA GLY A 291 -25.71 -18.06 -1.00
C GLY A 291 -26.47 -16.83 -1.51
N GLU A 292 -26.37 -15.74 -0.75
CA GLU A 292 -26.90 -14.44 -1.13
C GLU A 292 -26.21 -13.86 -2.38
N ALA A 293 -26.79 -12.80 -2.96
CA ALA A 293 -26.31 -12.20 -4.21
C ALA A 293 -24.82 -11.80 -4.15
N ASN A 294 -24.39 -11.20 -3.03
CA ASN A 294 -23.00 -10.81 -2.76
C ASN A 294 -22.00 -11.99 -2.69
N LEU A 295 -22.48 -13.22 -2.52
CA LEU A 295 -21.64 -14.42 -2.53
C LEU A 295 -21.65 -15.10 -3.90
N SER A 296 -22.84 -15.19 -4.51
CA SER A 296 -23.01 -15.78 -5.83
C SER A 296 -22.24 -15.01 -6.92
N CYS A 297 -22.10 -13.68 -6.78
CA CYS A 297 -21.34 -12.84 -7.70
C CYS A 297 -19.86 -13.22 -7.74
N LEU A 298 -19.25 -13.63 -6.61
CA LEU A 298 -17.86 -14.09 -6.56
C LEU A 298 -17.65 -15.31 -7.46
N VAL A 299 -18.57 -16.27 -7.40
CA VAL A 299 -18.53 -17.50 -8.21
C VAL A 299 -18.73 -17.18 -9.69
N ASP A 300 -19.65 -16.27 -10.03
CA ASP A 300 -19.85 -15.81 -11.42
C ASP A 300 -18.60 -15.09 -11.96
N SER A 301 -18.01 -14.19 -11.17
CA SER A 301 -16.77 -13.49 -11.52
C SER A 301 -15.62 -14.46 -11.73
N TRP A 302 -15.44 -15.46 -10.87
CA TRP A 302 -14.43 -16.49 -11.09
C TRP A 302 -14.70 -17.30 -12.36
N GLY A 303 -15.95 -17.70 -12.62
CA GLY A 303 -16.32 -18.36 -13.87
C GLY A 303 -15.91 -17.55 -15.10
N TYR A 304 -16.10 -16.24 -15.05
CA TYR A 304 -15.69 -15.31 -16.10
C TYR A 304 -14.16 -15.24 -16.26
N VAL A 305 -13.44 -14.96 -15.16
CA VAL A 305 -11.97 -14.88 -15.16
C VAL A 305 -11.37 -16.19 -15.65
N ARG A 306 -11.78 -17.33 -15.07
CA ARG A 306 -11.32 -18.67 -15.45
C ARG A 306 -11.53 -18.96 -16.93
N TRP A 307 -12.66 -18.58 -17.50
CA TRP A 307 -12.89 -18.76 -18.93
C TRP A 307 -11.90 -17.96 -19.78
N HIS A 308 -11.68 -16.69 -19.42
CA HIS A 308 -10.77 -15.80 -20.15
C HIS A 308 -9.29 -16.13 -19.94
N THR A 309 -8.94 -16.81 -18.84
CA THR A 309 -7.58 -17.22 -18.52
C THR A 309 -7.30 -18.71 -18.75
N ARG A 310 -8.24 -19.49 -19.30
CA ARG A 310 -8.14 -20.96 -19.46
C ARG A 310 -6.93 -21.48 -20.25
N ARG A 311 -6.28 -20.59 -21.03
CA ARG A 311 -5.06 -20.91 -21.81
C ARG A 311 -3.77 -20.45 -21.12
N THR A 312 -3.88 -19.77 -19.99
CA THR A 312 -2.75 -19.28 -19.21
C THR A 312 -2.43 -20.28 -18.09
N PRO A 313 -1.19 -20.76 -17.98
CA PRO A 313 -0.80 -21.63 -16.87
C PRO A 313 -1.09 -20.98 -15.51
N ALA A 314 -1.60 -21.77 -14.54
CA ALA A 314 -1.96 -21.28 -13.22
C ALA A 314 -0.77 -20.60 -12.48
N SER A 315 0.46 -21.05 -12.76
CA SER A 315 1.70 -20.47 -12.22
C SER A 315 1.99 -19.05 -12.70
N ARG A 316 1.47 -18.67 -13.88
CA ARG A 316 1.65 -17.35 -14.49
C ARG A 316 0.47 -16.40 -14.24
N LEU A 317 -0.60 -16.87 -13.61
CA LEU A 317 -1.80 -16.08 -13.31
C LEU A 317 -1.69 -15.42 -11.94
N ASN A 318 -1.40 -14.12 -11.92
CA ASN A 318 -1.56 -13.32 -10.72
C ASN A 318 -3.01 -12.81 -10.62
N LEU A 319 -3.76 -13.33 -9.65
CA LEU A 319 -5.16 -12.96 -9.39
C LEU A 319 -5.32 -12.08 -8.15
N HIS A 320 -4.22 -11.78 -7.45
CA HIS A 320 -4.22 -11.02 -6.21
C HIS A 320 -3.22 -9.87 -6.32
N GLY A 321 -3.10 -9.24 -7.49
CA GLY A 321 -2.32 -8.02 -7.65
C GLY A 321 -3.01 -6.86 -6.93
N GLY A 322 -2.26 -6.06 -6.17
CA GLY A 322 -2.77 -4.83 -5.60
C GLY A 322 -3.04 -3.76 -6.67
N THR A 323 -3.73 -2.68 -6.32
CA THR A 323 -4.11 -1.61 -7.26
C THR A 323 -2.91 -1.02 -7.99
N ARG A 324 -1.78 -0.78 -7.31
CA ARG A 324 -0.57 -0.30 -7.96
C ARG A 324 -0.05 -1.28 -9.02
N SER A 325 -0.11 -2.59 -8.75
CA SER A 325 0.34 -3.60 -9.71
C SER A 325 -0.53 -3.61 -10.96
N MET A 326 -1.85 -3.45 -10.81
CA MET A 326 -2.78 -3.37 -11.93
C MET A 326 -2.54 -2.12 -12.80
N ILE A 327 -2.37 -0.96 -12.15
CA ILE A 327 -1.99 0.30 -12.81
C ILE A 327 -0.64 0.14 -13.53
N GLN A 328 0.36 -0.48 -12.90
CA GLN A 328 1.67 -0.70 -13.52
C GLN A 328 1.58 -1.55 -14.78
N ILE A 329 0.86 -2.69 -14.75
CA ILE A 329 0.66 -3.55 -15.92
C ILE A 329 0.01 -2.75 -17.06
N ALA A 330 -0.99 -1.93 -16.72
CA ALA A 330 -1.70 -1.12 -17.69
C ALA A 330 -0.82 -0.03 -18.31
N LEU A 331 -0.09 0.73 -17.49
CA LEU A 331 0.81 1.77 -17.95
C LEU A 331 1.96 1.19 -18.78
N ASP A 332 2.52 0.05 -18.38
CA ASP A 332 3.56 -0.63 -19.15
C ASP A 332 3.08 -1.01 -20.56
N ALA A 333 1.83 -1.47 -20.68
CA ALA A 333 1.21 -1.77 -21.96
C ALA A 333 0.84 -0.52 -22.77
N ALA A 334 0.52 0.61 -22.10
CA ALA A 334 0.15 1.88 -22.72
C ALA A 334 1.36 2.70 -23.17
N LYS A 335 2.57 2.42 -22.65
CA LYS A 335 3.82 3.14 -22.97
C LYS A 335 4.01 3.47 -24.46
N PRO A 336 3.77 2.56 -25.42
CA PRO A 336 3.92 2.89 -26.84
C PRO A 336 3.07 4.09 -27.25
N LEU A 337 1.78 4.14 -26.86
CA LEU A 337 0.90 5.27 -27.19
C LEU A 337 1.23 6.54 -26.38
N ILE A 338 1.63 6.38 -25.12
CA ILE A 338 2.04 7.52 -24.27
C ILE A 338 3.26 8.22 -24.88
N HIS A 339 4.26 7.47 -25.36
CA HIS A 339 5.53 8.02 -25.81
C HIS A 339 5.55 8.40 -27.29
N HIS A 340 4.90 7.64 -28.18
CA HIS A 340 4.96 7.89 -29.62
C HIS A 340 3.91 8.90 -30.09
N ASP A 341 2.70 8.85 -29.53
CA ASP A 341 1.54 9.61 -30.03
C ASP A 341 1.09 10.73 -29.07
N ASP A 342 1.90 11.00 -28.04
CA ASP A 342 1.55 11.93 -26.94
C ASP A 342 0.13 11.61 -26.39
N GLY A 343 -0.15 10.32 -26.22
CA GLY A 343 -1.48 9.84 -25.89
C GLY A 343 -1.94 10.27 -24.48
N LEU A 344 -3.24 10.47 -24.35
CA LEU A 344 -3.87 10.95 -23.13
C LEU A 344 -3.81 9.88 -22.02
N VAL A 345 -3.50 10.33 -20.81
CA VAL A 345 -3.52 9.53 -19.57
C VAL A 345 -4.61 10.11 -18.68
N CYS A 346 -5.69 9.36 -18.48
CA CYS A 346 -6.88 9.84 -17.78
C CYS A 346 -7.28 8.94 -16.62
N GLU A 347 -7.85 9.53 -15.57
CA GLU A 347 -8.54 8.85 -14.48
C GLU A 347 -9.96 9.43 -14.33
N PHE A 348 -10.96 8.55 -14.24
CA PHE A 348 -12.37 8.90 -14.12
C PHE A 348 -12.92 8.33 -12.82
N GLY A 349 -13.20 9.21 -11.85
CA GLY A 349 -13.35 8.84 -10.45
C GLY A 349 -11.99 8.89 -9.75
N VAL A 350 -11.74 10.00 -9.06
CA VAL A 350 -10.46 10.33 -8.42
C VAL A 350 -10.58 10.29 -6.90
N ALA A 351 -11.72 10.73 -6.35
CA ALA A 351 -11.95 10.88 -4.93
C ALA A 351 -10.77 11.58 -4.21
N SER A 352 -10.16 10.93 -3.21
CA SER A 352 -8.99 11.39 -2.45
C SER A 352 -7.66 11.39 -3.25
N GLY A 353 -7.68 10.95 -4.51
CA GLY A 353 -6.53 10.87 -5.41
C GLY A 353 -5.60 9.69 -5.15
N ARG A 354 -6.09 8.59 -4.54
CA ARG A 354 -5.26 7.42 -4.17
C ARG A 354 -4.54 6.83 -5.38
N SER A 355 -5.30 6.46 -6.40
CA SER A 355 -4.87 5.89 -7.68
C SER A 355 -4.14 6.92 -8.55
N ILE A 356 -4.65 8.15 -8.70
CA ILE A 356 -4.01 9.15 -9.57
C ILE A 356 -2.57 9.47 -9.16
N ARG A 357 -2.25 9.47 -7.86
CA ARG A 357 -0.87 9.61 -7.38
C ARG A 357 -0.03 8.37 -7.64
N MET A 358 -0.60 7.16 -7.62
CA MET A 358 0.13 5.98 -8.05
C MET A 358 0.51 6.11 -9.53
N THR A 359 -0.42 6.57 -10.37
CA THR A 359 -0.19 6.85 -11.78
C THR A 359 0.88 7.93 -11.97
N GLU A 360 0.81 9.03 -11.21
CA GLU A 360 1.82 10.12 -11.18
C GLU A 360 3.23 9.60 -10.86
N GLU A 361 3.35 8.71 -9.88
CA GLU A 361 4.64 8.13 -9.46
C GLU A 361 5.23 7.13 -10.46
N LEU A 362 4.39 6.52 -11.30
CA LEU A 362 4.79 5.49 -12.26
C LEU A 362 5.16 6.04 -13.63
N LEU A 363 4.84 7.30 -13.89
CA LEU A 363 5.10 7.97 -15.15
C LEU A 363 6.24 9.00 -15.03
N PRO A 364 6.91 9.33 -16.14
CA PRO A 364 7.81 10.48 -16.17
C PRO A 364 7.08 11.77 -15.78
N LEU A 365 7.75 12.66 -15.04
CA LEU A 365 7.19 13.96 -14.62
C LEU A 365 6.74 14.87 -15.77
N THR A 366 7.16 14.55 -17.01
CA THR A 366 6.75 15.27 -18.22
C THR A 366 5.37 14.85 -18.72
N THR A 367 4.87 13.67 -18.33
CA THR A 367 3.57 13.15 -18.76
C THR A 367 2.44 13.86 -18.03
N GLN A 368 1.51 14.44 -18.79
CA GLN A 368 0.31 15.08 -18.24
C GLN A 368 -0.74 14.02 -17.88
N ILE A 369 -1.40 14.19 -16.75
CA ILE A 369 -2.41 13.28 -16.22
C ILE A 369 -3.69 14.07 -15.96
N GLU A 370 -4.81 13.57 -16.47
CA GLU A 370 -6.11 14.26 -16.43
C GLU A 370 -7.07 13.51 -15.50
N GLY A 371 -7.41 14.10 -14.36
CA GLY A 371 -8.33 13.52 -13.38
C GLY A 371 -9.73 14.14 -13.47
N PHE A 372 -10.75 13.33 -13.72
CA PHE A 372 -12.15 13.77 -13.81
C PHE A 372 -12.93 13.26 -12.60
N ASP A 373 -13.63 14.16 -11.91
CA ASP A 373 -14.48 13.81 -10.76
C ASP A 373 -15.46 14.94 -10.44
N THR A 374 -16.58 14.64 -9.79
CA THR A 374 -17.46 15.66 -9.19
C THR A 374 -16.82 16.28 -7.95
N PHE A 375 -15.99 15.51 -7.23
CA PHE A 375 -15.49 15.70 -5.87
C PHE A 375 -16.59 15.85 -4.81
N THR A 376 -17.84 15.67 -5.21
CA THR A 376 -19.04 15.72 -4.36
C THR A 376 -19.65 14.34 -4.17
N GLY A 377 -18.98 13.29 -4.65
CA GLY A 377 -19.41 11.91 -4.57
C GLY A 377 -20.34 11.48 -5.70
N LEU A 378 -20.94 10.30 -5.53
CA LEU A 378 -21.83 9.70 -6.52
C LEU A 378 -23.00 10.63 -6.88
N PRO A 379 -23.33 10.83 -8.17
CA PRO A 379 -24.44 11.67 -8.59
C PRO A 379 -25.82 11.06 -8.27
N VAL A 380 -25.88 9.73 -8.17
CA VAL A 380 -27.07 8.93 -7.82
C VAL A 380 -26.65 7.77 -6.92
N ALA A 381 -27.60 7.12 -6.25
CA ALA A 381 -27.30 5.96 -5.42
C ALA A 381 -26.81 4.76 -6.26
N TRP A 382 -25.90 3.96 -5.69
CA TRP A 382 -25.36 2.74 -6.28
C TRP A 382 -25.51 1.58 -5.29
N GLY A 383 -26.50 0.71 -5.52
CA GLY A 383 -26.83 -0.35 -4.56
C GLY A 383 -27.21 0.23 -3.19
N SER A 384 -26.43 -0.08 -2.16
CA SER A 384 -26.58 0.47 -0.81
C SER A 384 -25.86 1.81 -0.59
N GLU A 385 -25.00 2.22 -1.53
CA GLU A 385 -24.28 3.48 -1.44
C GLU A 385 -25.19 4.65 -1.82
N PRO A 386 -25.49 5.59 -0.90
CA PRO A 386 -26.32 6.73 -1.21
C PRO A 386 -25.63 7.71 -2.18
N ALA A 387 -26.43 8.55 -2.83
CA ALA A 387 -25.88 9.69 -3.57
C ALA A 387 -25.01 10.56 -2.64
N GLY A 388 -23.86 11.00 -3.14
CA GLY A 388 -22.84 11.69 -2.35
C GLY A 388 -21.85 10.78 -1.62
N SER A 389 -21.98 9.45 -1.67
CA SER A 389 -20.91 8.53 -1.26
C SER A 389 -19.59 8.87 -1.96
N TYR A 390 -18.47 8.66 -1.27
CA TYR A 390 -17.10 8.97 -1.71
C TYR A 390 -16.78 10.47 -1.89
N SER A 391 -17.64 11.37 -1.42
CA SER A 391 -17.39 12.82 -1.46
C SER A 391 -16.15 13.24 -0.67
N THR A 392 -15.34 14.12 -1.27
CA THR A 392 -14.25 14.84 -0.58
C THR A 392 -14.70 16.22 -0.10
N GLY A 393 -16.01 16.49 -0.06
CA GLY A 393 -16.55 17.82 0.23
C GLY A 393 -16.24 18.84 -0.85
N GLY A 394 -15.97 18.40 -2.08
CA GLY A 394 -15.58 19.24 -3.21
C GLY A 394 -14.11 19.63 -3.22
N ALA A 395 -13.29 19.11 -2.30
CA ALA A 395 -11.86 19.39 -2.22
C ALA A 395 -11.08 18.58 -3.26
N LEU A 396 -10.23 19.26 -4.02
CA LEU A 396 -9.30 18.60 -4.93
C LEU A 396 -8.18 17.92 -4.13
N PRO A 397 -7.75 16.71 -4.50
CA PRO A 397 -6.64 16.06 -3.85
C PRO A 397 -5.33 16.81 -4.13
N LYS A 398 -4.38 16.69 -3.20
CA LYS A 398 -3.03 17.24 -3.39
C LYS A 398 -2.18 16.21 -4.12
N THR A 399 -1.54 16.64 -5.21
CA THR A 399 -0.52 15.90 -5.95
C THR A 399 0.85 16.48 -5.66
N GLU A 400 1.90 15.69 -5.86
CA GLU A 400 3.27 16.15 -5.55
C GLU A 400 3.83 17.05 -6.65
N HIS A 401 3.31 16.93 -7.87
CA HIS A 401 3.81 17.62 -9.05
C HIS A 401 2.70 18.36 -9.82
N ASN A 402 3.14 19.26 -10.70
CA ASN A 402 2.26 20.15 -11.48
C ASN A 402 1.81 19.54 -12.83
N ASN A 403 1.95 18.23 -13.01
CA ASN A 403 1.58 17.50 -14.23
C ASN A 403 0.20 16.83 -14.12
N VAL A 404 -0.52 17.02 -13.02
CA VAL A 404 -1.88 16.51 -12.82
C VAL A 404 -2.88 17.66 -12.89
N HIS A 405 -3.89 17.52 -13.75
CA HIS A 405 -4.95 18.52 -13.94
C HIS A 405 -6.31 17.92 -13.60
N PHE A 406 -7.11 18.65 -12.82
CA PHE A 406 -8.42 18.17 -12.36
C PHE A 406 -9.57 18.87 -13.08
N HIS A 407 -10.52 18.07 -13.54
CA HIS A 407 -11.73 18.49 -14.23
C HIS A 407 -12.95 18.24 -13.34
N LYS A 408 -13.31 19.27 -12.56
CA LYS A 408 -14.41 19.19 -11.58
C LYS A 408 -15.79 19.27 -12.24
N GLY A 409 -16.59 18.22 -12.10
CA GLY A 409 -17.98 18.15 -12.56
C GLY A 409 -18.38 16.77 -13.08
N LEU A 410 -19.60 16.66 -13.62
CA LEU A 410 -20.07 15.43 -14.26
C LEU A 410 -19.30 15.16 -15.55
N PHE A 411 -19.03 13.89 -15.84
CA PHE A 411 -18.27 13.46 -17.03
C PHE A 411 -18.84 14.00 -18.35
N LYS A 412 -20.17 13.93 -18.53
CA LYS A 412 -20.87 14.49 -19.69
C LYS A 412 -20.62 15.99 -19.93
N ASP A 413 -20.27 16.75 -18.89
CA ASP A 413 -20.04 18.19 -18.98
C ASP A 413 -18.53 18.52 -19.09
N THR A 414 -17.69 17.76 -18.38
CA THR A 414 -16.25 18.03 -18.26
C THR A 414 -15.44 17.44 -19.41
N ILE A 415 -15.75 16.21 -19.85
CA ILE A 415 -14.98 15.53 -20.90
C ILE A 415 -15.09 16.28 -22.24
N PRO A 416 -16.27 16.68 -22.75
CA PRO A 416 -16.33 17.40 -24.03
C PRO A 416 -15.58 18.74 -23.99
N ARG A 417 -15.62 19.44 -22.84
CA ARG A 417 -14.87 20.69 -22.65
C ARG A 417 -13.37 20.44 -22.73
N PHE A 418 -12.85 19.45 -22.02
CA PHE A 418 -11.44 19.07 -22.09
C PHE A 418 -11.04 18.62 -23.51
N LEU A 419 -11.84 17.76 -24.14
CA LEU A 419 -11.53 17.26 -25.47
C LEU A 419 -11.53 18.36 -26.56
N SER A 420 -12.17 19.51 -26.30
CA SER A 420 -12.12 20.68 -27.18
C SER A 420 -10.79 21.44 -27.11
N THR A 421 -10.01 21.26 -26.04
CA THR A 421 -8.71 21.93 -25.83
C THR A 421 -7.52 21.07 -26.26
N VAL A 422 -7.74 19.80 -26.61
CA VAL A 422 -6.67 18.87 -27.00
C VAL A 422 -6.77 18.49 -28.47
N ASP A 423 -5.62 18.31 -29.13
CA ASP A 423 -5.55 17.94 -30.54
C ASP A 423 -6.38 16.69 -30.84
N LYS A 424 -7.19 16.74 -31.91
CA LYS A 424 -8.11 15.65 -32.29
C LYS A 424 -7.41 14.32 -32.58
N GLY A 425 -6.13 14.35 -32.95
CA GLY A 425 -5.33 13.16 -33.26
C GLY A 425 -4.76 12.44 -32.04
N ARG A 426 -4.80 13.04 -30.83
CA ARG A 426 -4.24 12.41 -29.63
C ARG A 426 -5.11 11.22 -29.18
N PRO A 427 -4.58 9.99 -29.17
CA PRO A 427 -5.35 8.83 -28.72
C PRO A 427 -5.52 8.86 -27.21
N LEU A 428 -6.51 8.14 -26.70
CA LEU A 428 -6.55 7.76 -25.29
C LEU A 428 -5.56 6.60 -25.11
N ALA A 429 -4.41 6.86 -24.50
CA ALA A 429 -3.40 5.82 -24.29
C ALA A 429 -3.73 4.96 -23.07
N TYR A 430 -4.09 5.63 -21.97
CA TYR A 430 -4.41 5.00 -20.70
C TYR A 430 -5.67 5.63 -20.09
N ALA A 431 -6.58 4.79 -19.60
CA ALA A 431 -7.68 5.21 -18.76
C ALA A 431 -7.79 4.33 -17.51
N ASN A 432 -7.89 4.96 -16.35
CA ASN A 432 -8.42 4.34 -15.14
C ASN A 432 -9.90 4.70 -15.03
N ILE A 433 -10.79 3.72 -15.18
CA ILE A 433 -12.24 3.86 -15.05
C ILE A 433 -12.62 3.33 -13.66
N ASP A 434 -12.93 4.25 -12.76
CA ASP A 434 -13.35 4.01 -11.37
C ASP A 434 -14.64 4.80 -11.12
N CYS A 435 -15.64 4.51 -11.95
CA CYS A 435 -16.85 5.32 -12.04
C CYS A 435 -18.01 4.76 -11.22
N ASP A 436 -17.90 3.50 -10.79
CA ASP A 436 -18.90 2.63 -10.15
C ASP A 436 -20.15 2.35 -10.99
N LEU A 437 -20.70 3.40 -11.61
CA LEU A 437 -22.00 3.43 -12.26
C LEU A 437 -21.90 3.16 -13.76
N TYR A 438 -22.77 2.29 -14.27
CA TYR A 438 -22.98 2.07 -15.70
C TYR A 438 -23.07 3.38 -16.52
N GLY A 439 -23.93 4.31 -16.10
CA GLY A 439 -24.17 5.56 -16.84
C GLY A 439 -22.94 6.44 -16.92
N SER A 440 -22.18 6.54 -15.82
CA SER A 440 -20.93 7.27 -15.76
C SER A 440 -19.88 6.66 -16.69
N THR A 441 -19.75 5.33 -16.71
CA THR A 441 -18.84 4.63 -17.62
C THR A 441 -19.23 4.81 -19.09
N VAL A 442 -20.53 4.80 -19.41
CA VAL A 442 -21.02 5.08 -20.78
C VAL A 442 -20.65 6.50 -21.21
N ASP A 443 -20.87 7.51 -20.36
CA ASP A 443 -20.50 8.90 -20.66
C ASP A 443 -19.01 9.03 -21.04
N VAL A 444 -18.13 8.33 -20.30
CA VAL A 444 -16.69 8.28 -20.59
C VAL A 444 -16.41 7.60 -21.93
N LEU A 445 -16.89 6.37 -22.13
CA LEU A 445 -16.58 5.57 -23.31
C LEU A 445 -17.13 6.20 -24.60
N GLU A 446 -18.32 6.80 -24.55
CA GLU A 446 -18.90 7.49 -25.71
C GLU A 446 -18.15 8.77 -26.07
N ALA A 447 -17.75 9.57 -25.07
CA ALA A 447 -17.01 10.80 -25.32
C ALA A 447 -15.62 10.53 -25.92
N PHE A 448 -14.97 9.44 -25.50
CA PHE A 448 -13.65 9.04 -26.00
C PHE A 448 -13.69 8.09 -27.21
N HIS A 449 -14.87 7.76 -27.76
CA HIS A 449 -14.97 6.68 -28.76
C HIS A 449 -14.04 6.88 -29.98
N GLY A 450 -13.88 8.12 -30.44
CA GLY A 450 -13.03 8.46 -31.58
C GLY A 450 -11.52 8.52 -31.26
N ARG A 451 -11.13 8.26 -30.01
CA ARG A 451 -9.76 8.27 -29.50
C ARG A 451 -9.33 6.93 -28.90
N ILE A 452 -10.28 6.02 -28.67
CA ILE A 452 -9.99 4.63 -28.29
C ILE A 452 -9.57 3.89 -29.56
N ILE A 453 -8.29 3.51 -29.61
CA ILE A 453 -7.65 2.90 -30.79
C ILE A 453 -6.94 1.61 -30.39
N CYS A 454 -6.43 0.88 -31.39
CA CYS A 454 -5.53 -0.25 -31.14
C CYS A 454 -4.35 0.20 -30.24
N GLY A 455 -4.13 -0.53 -29.16
CA GLY A 455 -3.12 -0.22 -28.14
C GLY A 455 -3.64 0.59 -26.95
N THR A 456 -4.84 1.18 -27.01
CA THR A 456 -5.47 1.82 -25.84
C THR A 456 -5.61 0.82 -24.70
N VAL A 457 -5.19 1.20 -23.50
CA VAL A 457 -5.27 0.36 -22.31
C VAL A 457 -6.21 0.98 -21.29
N ILE A 458 -7.12 0.18 -20.75
CA ILE A 458 -8.13 0.61 -19.79
C ILE A 458 -8.07 -0.29 -18.57
N VAL A 459 -8.01 0.30 -17.38
CA VAL A 459 -8.23 -0.35 -16.09
C VAL A 459 -9.66 -0.06 -15.67
N PHE A 460 -10.39 -1.08 -15.26
CA PHE A 460 -11.71 -0.95 -14.64
C PHE A 460 -11.59 -1.31 -13.16
N ASP A 461 -12.09 -0.47 -12.26
CA ASP A 461 -11.98 -0.69 -10.81
C ASP A 461 -12.99 -1.74 -10.34
N GLU A 462 -14.27 -1.56 -10.69
CA GLU A 462 -15.39 -2.40 -10.24
C GLU A 462 -15.87 -3.32 -11.37
N TYR A 463 -14.96 -4.15 -11.87
CA TYR A 463 -15.21 -5.04 -13.01
C TYR A 463 -15.65 -6.46 -12.61
N LEU A 464 -15.36 -6.89 -11.38
CA LEU A 464 -15.58 -8.24 -10.87
C LEU A 464 -16.00 -8.19 -9.41
N CYS A 465 -16.47 -9.31 -8.86
CA CYS A 465 -16.70 -9.57 -7.43
C CYS A 465 -17.69 -8.64 -6.70
N HIS A 466 -18.16 -7.55 -7.32
CA HIS A 466 -19.25 -6.73 -6.82
C HIS A 466 -20.60 -7.36 -7.15
N SER A 467 -21.60 -7.19 -6.29
CA SER A 467 -22.92 -7.84 -6.49
C SER A 467 -23.61 -7.44 -7.79
N SER A 468 -23.35 -6.22 -8.28
CA SER A 468 -23.89 -5.68 -9.54
C SER A 468 -22.86 -5.60 -10.67
N TRP A 469 -21.69 -6.25 -10.57
CA TRP A 469 -20.60 -6.11 -11.54
C TRP A 469 -21.05 -6.28 -13.01
N ARG A 470 -21.98 -7.21 -13.27
CA ARG A 470 -22.57 -7.48 -14.61
C ARG A 470 -23.43 -6.35 -15.17
N GLN A 471 -23.87 -5.40 -14.34
CA GLN A 471 -24.79 -4.31 -14.68
C GLN A 471 -24.10 -2.96 -14.77
N ASP A 472 -22.90 -2.84 -14.21
CA ASP A 472 -22.16 -1.58 -14.09
C ASP A 472 -21.10 -1.43 -15.19
N GLU A 473 -19.83 -1.22 -14.84
CA GLU A 473 -18.74 -0.94 -15.77
C GLU A 473 -18.56 -2.05 -16.81
N PHE A 474 -18.73 -3.31 -16.40
CA PHE A 474 -18.70 -4.47 -17.30
C PHE A 474 -19.73 -4.32 -18.42
N ARG A 475 -20.97 -3.94 -18.08
CA ARG A 475 -22.06 -3.82 -19.04
C ARG A 475 -21.79 -2.68 -20.01
N ALA A 476 -21.39 -1.52 -19.48
CA ALA A 476 -21.03 -0.35 -20.28
C ALA A 476 -19.93 -0.70 -21.29
N TRP A 477 -18.84 -1.33 -20.83
CA TRP A 477 -17.76 -1.78 -21.71
C TRP A 477 -18.25 -2.72 -22.80
N ARG A 478 -19.00 -3.77 -22.45
CA ARG A 478 -19.49 -4.78 -23.41
C ARG A 478 -20.42 -4.17 -24.46
N GLU A 479 -21.31 -3.27 -24.07
CA GLU A 479 -22.23 -2.60 -24.99
C GLU A 479 -21.48 -1.62 -25.91
N CYS A 480 -20.55 -0.82 -25.37
CA CYS A 480 -19.72 0.09 -26.16
C CYS A 480 -18.81 -0.66 -27.15
N CYS A 481 -18.16 -1.77 -26.74
CA CYS A 481 -17.39 -2.60 -27.67
C CYS A 481 -18.26 -3.11 -28.82
N LYS A 482 -19.47 -3.58 -28.54
CA LYS A 482 -20.39 -4.05 -29.58
C LYS A 482 -20.83 -2.92 -30.50
N ARG A 483 -21.12 -1.74 -29.95
CA ARG A 483 -21.59 -0.57 -30.71
C ARG A 483 -20.51 0.05 -31.58
N PHE A 484 -19.29 0.18 -31.06
CA PHE A 484 -18.17 0.83 -31.74
C PHE A 484 -17.25 -0.14 -32.49
N GLY A 485 -17.47 -1.45 -32.35
CA GLY A 485 -16.72 -2.49 -33.06
C GLY A 485 -15.36 -2.81 -32.44
N TRP A 486 -15.11 -2.41 -31.19
CA TRP A 486 -13.83 -2.66 -30.53
C TRP A 486 -13.64 -4.13 -30.19
N ASN A 487 -12.49 -4.65 -30.59
CA ASN A 487 -11.98 -5.91 -30.08
C ASN A 487 -10.92 -5.63 -29.02
N TYR A 488 -10.80 -6.52 -28.06
CA TYR A 488 -9.89 -6.34 -26.94
C TYR A 488 -9.43 -7.68 -26.37
N GLU A 489 -8.36 -7.61 -25.58
CA GLU A 489 -7.87 -8.71 -24.77
C GLU A 489 -7.71 -8.27 -23.32
N TYR A 490 -7.72 -9.24 -22.40
CA TYR A 490 -7.42 -9.00 -20.98
C TYR A 490 -5.92 -9.16 -20.73
N LEU A 491 -5.31 -8.16 -20.11
CA LEU A 491 -3.91 -8.20 -19.68
C LEU A 491 -3.78 -8.73 -18.26
N ALA A 492 -4.73 -8.39 -17.38
CA ALA A 492 -4.73 -8.82 -15.98
C ALA A 492 -6.14 -8.79 -15.37
N PHE A 493 -6.32 -9.57 -14.32
CA PHE A 493 -7.46 -9.53 -13.42
C PHE A 493 -6.94 -9.52 -11.98
N SER A 494 -7.65 -8.85 -11.08
CA SER A 494 -7.43 -8.98 -9.64
C SER A 494 -8.75 -9.26 -8.96
N LEU A 495 -8.85 -10.40 -8.29
CA LEU A 495 -10.00 -10.75 -7.47
C LEU A 495 -10.00 -9.94 -6.17
N SER A 496 -8.82 -9.57 -5.66
CA SER A 496 -8.67 -8.78 -4.43
C SER A 496 -9.09 -7.33 -4.59
N THR A 497 -8.70 -6.71 -5.71
CA THR A 497 -9.05 -5.31 -5.99
C THR A 497 -10.24 -5.20 -6.93
N LYS A 498 -10.80 -6.33 -7.39
CA LYS A 498 -11.92 -6.44 -8.33
C LYS A 498 -11.65 -5.93 -9.76
N GLN A 499 -10.41 -5.56 -10.02
CA GLN A 499 -10.04 -4.85 -11.24
C GLN A 499 -9.84 -5.78 -12.43
N ALA A 500 -10.01 -5.22 -13.63
CA ALA A 500 -9.57 -5.84 -14.88
C ALA A 500 -8.78 -4.83 -15.72
N VAL A 501 -7.70 -5.29 -16.35
CA VAL A 501 -6.94 -4.51 -17.33
C VAL A 501 -7.23 -5.05 -18.72
N VAL A 502 -7.70 -4.19 -19.62
CA VAL A 502 -7.96 -4.53 -21.02
C VAL A 502 -7.07 -3.73 -21.96
N ARG A 503 -6.71 -4.33 -23.09
CA ARG A 503 -6.06 -3.65 -24.21
C ARG A 503 -6.92 -3.79 -25.46
N VAL A 504 -7.21 -2.68 -26.11
CA VAL A 504 -7.93 -2.66 -27.39
C VAL A 504 -7.00 -3.15 -28.50
N THR A 505 -7.49 -4.05 -29.34
CA THR A 505 -6.70 -4.71 -30.39
C THR A 505 -7.14 -4.34 -31.80
N SER A 506 -8.39 -3.90 -31.99
CA SER A 506 -8.88 -3.36 -33.26
C SER A 506 -10.18 -2.59 -33.11
#